data_AF-A0A7U5XVI3-F1
#
_entry.id   AF-A0A7U5XVI3-F1
#
_cell.length_a   1.000
_cell.length_b   1.000
_cell.length_c   1.000
_cell.angle_alpha   90.00
_cell.angle_beta   90.00
_cell.angle_gamma   90.00
#
_symmetry.space_group_name_H-M   'P 1'
#
loop_
_entity.id
_entity.type
_entity.pdbx_description
1 polymer ?
#
loop_
_entity_poly.entity_id
_entity_poly.type
_entity_poly.pdbx_seq_one_letter_code
_entity_poly.pdbx_strand_id
1 'polypeptide(L)'
;MTMAARPEAAIPMPFANNFFLARQPILNRNQRLVAYELLYRNAECDGAEFTDGTAATASVIAHASELGMEQVVGDQLAYVNVDTEGLMSDFIRFLPNDKVILEVLETVEPTPDVLARLAELRQAGFKFALDDVGGASESLRKLQPLMDIIKVDIQQLAPDALAALTRSLRSPNQKLLAEKVETHDQFRQCLDLGFEYFQGYYFAKPVILSGKKIAPSQLAILQLLDLLNSDAEQRDIERSVKLDPLITLNLLRLVNTPAVGARFRINSVAHALIVLGRRQLQRWLQILLYVKGQQYDSPLLQLATTRGKTMELLLEKLQPGERISADIGFTVGIMSLMDTLFSVAMSEILGSVNVLDEVRDALLHRTGQYGAALKLIEMVERAQEGPELTALLHALKLSPAELYACQLAAYEWVDEYRVAIAEPVKR
;
A
#
# COMPACT_ATOMS: atom_id res chain seq x y z
N MET A 1 17.75 -12.37 39.50
CA MET A 1 18.57 -11.50 38.63
C MET A 1 18.22 -11.86 37.19
N THR A 2 17.17 -11.25 36.68
CA THR A 2 16.63 -11.48 35.34
C THR A 2 17.15 -10.35 34.48
N MET A 3 17.97 -10.68 33.47
CA MET A 3 18.47 -9.71 32.50
C MET A 3 17.27 -9.08 31.77
N ALA A 4 17.06 -7.79 32.00
CA ALA A 4 16.18 -6.98 31.17
C ALA A 4 16.74 -6.97 29.74
N ALA A 5 15.89 -7.33 28.78
CA ALA A 5 16.15 -7.09 27.37
C ALA A 5 16.39 -5.59 27.18
N ARG A 6 17.58 -5.23 26.69
CA ARG A 6 17.87 -3.86 26.26
C ARG A 6 17.00 -3.56 25.03
N PRO A 7 16.51 -2.33 24.86
CA PRO A 7 15.91 -1.93 23.59
C PRO A 7 16.98 -2.06 22.50
N GLU A 8 16.63 -2.72 21.39
CA GLU A 8 17.45 -2.72 20.18
C GLU A 8 17.71 -1.27 19.79
N ALA A 9 18.99 -0.91 19.72
CA ALA A 9 19.40 0.41 19.31
C ALA A 9 19.00 0.59 17.84
N ALA A 10 18.11 1.55 17.57
CA ALA A 10 17.80 1.97 16.21
C ALA A 10 19.11 2.35 15.50
N ILE A 11 19.45 1.58 14.47
CA ILE A 11 20.64 1.81 13.66
C ILE A 11 20.39 3.10 12.86
N PRO A 12 21.26 4.11 12.93
CA PRO A 12 21.10 5.30 12.11
C PRO A 12 21.30 4.89 10.65
N MET A 13 20.25 4.97 9.84
CA MET A 13 20.39 4.95 8.38
C MET A 13 20.94 6.32 7.97
N PRO A 14 22.22 6.44 7.54
CA PRO A 14 22.78 7.74 7.18
C PRO A 14 22.08 8.39 5.97
N PHE A 15 21.32 7.61 5.19
CA PHE A 15 20.55 8.08 4.03
C PHE A 15 19.06 8.33 4.32
N ALA A 16 18.51 7.84 5.44
CA ALA A 16 17.05 7.88 5.67
C ALA A 16 16.50 9.28 5.94
N ASN A 17 17.33 10.25 6.32
CA ASN A 17 16.87 11.63 6.52
C ASN A 17 16.67 12.39 5.20
N ASN A 18 17.15 11.87 4.08
CA ASN A 18 17.12 12.59 2.81
C ASN A 18 16.10 12.02 1.84
N PHE A 19 15.51 10.86 2.14
CA PHE A 19 14.57 10.17 1.27
C PHE A 19 13.38 9.63 2.03
N PHE A 20 12.26 9.44 1.32
CA PHE A 20 11.14 8.62 1.76
C PHE A 20 10.87 7.50 0.75
N LEU A 21 10.25 6.41 1.22
CA LEU A 21 9.86 5.29 0.40
C LEU A 21 8.38 5.36 0.05
N ALA A 22 8.10 5.40 -1.25
CA ALA A 22 6.79 5.15 -1.81
C ALA A 22 6.72 3.72 -2.34
N ARG A 23 5.58 3.05 -2.10
CA ARG A 23 5.32 1.68 -2.52
C ARG A 23 4.10 1.67 -3.43
N GLN A 24 4.29 1.47 -4.72
CA GLN A 24 3.19 1.50 -5.69
C GLN A 24 2.72 0.09 -6.04
N PRO A 25 1.43 -0.25 -5.85
CA PRO A 25 0.92 -1.58 -6.12
C PRO A 25 0.83 -1.88 -7.61
N ILE A 26 1.27 -3.08 -7.99
CA ILE A 26 1.09 -3.65 -9.32
C ILE A 26 0.08 -4.80 -9.20
N LEU A 27 -0.99 -4.70 -9.99
CA LEU A 27 -2.11 -5.62 -10.00
C LEU A 27 -2.09 -6.50 -11.24
N ASN A 28 -2.57 -7.73 -11.13
CA ASN A 28 -2.79 -8.60 -12.29
C ASN A 28 -4.19 -8.39 -12.92
N ARG A 29 -4.48 -9.13 -13.99
CA ARG A 29 -5.79 -9.16 -14.70
C ARG A 29 -7.00 -9.39 -13.79
N ASN A 30 -6.83 -10.07 -12.65
CA ASN A 30 -7.88 -10.32 -11.66
C ASN A 30 -7.95 -9.24 -10.57
N GLN A 31 -7.24 -8.12 -10.74
CA GLN A 31 -7.13 -7.02 -9.79
C GLN A 31 -6.57 -7.45 -8.43
N ARG A 32 -5.69 -8.47 -8.44
CA ARG A 32 -4.98 -8.94 -7.26
C ARG A 32 -3.60 -8.33 -7.24
N LEU A 33 -3.16 -7.90 -6.07
CA LEU A 33 -1.80 -7.46 -5.84
C LEU A 33 -0.84 -8.61 -6.15
N VAL A 34 0.18 -8.33 -6.97
CA VAL A 34 1.23 -9.31 -7.34
C VAL A 34 2.64 -8.80 -7.08
N ALA A 35 2.80 -7.48 -7.01
CA ALA A 35 4.09 -6.83 -6.81
C ALA A 35 3.91 -5.40 -6.32
N TYR A 36 5.03 -4.82 -5.90
CA TYR A 36 5.15 -3.40 -5.63
C TYR A 36 6.36 -2.82 -6.36
N GLU A 37 6.20 -1.64 -6.95
CA GLU A 37 7.33 -0.80 -7.33
C GLU A 37 7.79 0.00 -6.11
N LEU A 38 9.11 0.01 -5.88
CA LEU A 38 9.74 0.73 -4.79
C LEU A 38 10.35 2.03 -5.33
N LEU A 39 9.78 3.14 -4.90
CA LEU A 39 10.18 4.47 -5.34
C LEU A 39 10.81 5.22 -4.18
N TYR A 40 12.10 5.52 -4.31
CA TYR A 40 12.82 6.37 -3.37
C TYR A 40 12.75 7.79 -3.91
N ARG A 41 12.36 8.71 -3.03
CA ARG A 41 12.06 10.10 -3.39
C ARG A 41 12.77 11.04 -2.44
N ASN A 42 13.33 12.11 -2.98
CA ASN A 42 14.08 13.10 -2.22
C ASN A 42 13.14 13.90 -1.30
N ALA A 43 13.54 14.07 -0.05
CA ALA A 43 12.77 14.79 0.94
C ALA A 43 13.16 16.27 1.08
N GLU A 44 14.36 16.64 0.62
CA GLU A 44 14.86 18.02 0.62
C GLU A 44 14.76 18.63 -0.78
N CYS A 45 14.12 19.81 -0.89
CA CYS A 45 14.03 20.60 -2.12
C CYS A 45 15.11 21.70 -2.22
N ASP A 46 16.15 21.66 -1.39
CA ASP A 46 17.21 22.69 -1.38
C ASP A 46 18.20 22.47 -2.53
N GLY A 47 17.76 22.76 -3.76
CA GLY A 47 18.55 23.29 -4.89
C GLY A 47 19.84 22.57 -5.34
N ALA A 48 20.23 21.47 -4.72
CA ALA A 48 21.37 20.66 -5.12
C ALA A 48 20.84 19.48 -5.91
N GLU A 49 21.02 19.55 -7.23
CA GLU A 49 20.94 18.40 -8.14
C GLU A 49 21.95 17.33 -7.69
N PHE A 50 21.60 16.53 -6.69
CA PHE A 50 22.25 15.25 -6.46
C PHE A 50 21.56 14.22 -7.35
N THR A 51 22.37 13.54 -8.14
CA THR A 51 21.97 12.57 -9.18
C THR A 51 21.07 11.47 -8.61
N ASP A 52 19.81 11.46 -9.05
CA ASP A 52 18.65 10.73 -8.51
C ASP A 52 18.75 9.19 -8.53
N GLY A 53 19.55 8.58 -9.42
CA GLY A 53 19.50 7.13 -9.66
C GLY A 53 20.43 6.26 -8.79
N THR A 54 21.66 6.72 -8.55
CA THR A 54 22.69 5.95 -7.84
C THR A 54 22.39 5.82 -6.35
N ALA A 55 21.92 6.90 -5.72
CA ALA A 55 21.57 6.91 -4.29
C ALA A 55 20.33 6.05 -4.00
N ALA A 56 19.35 6.06 -4.90
CA ALA A 56 18.14 5.22 -4.82
C ALA A 56 18.50 3.73 -4.92
N THR A 57 19.25 3.33 -5.94
CA THR A 57 19.68 1.93 -6.14
C THR A 57 20.53 1.44 -4.96
N ALA A 58 21.48 2.25 -4.48
CA ALA A 58 22.29 1.92 -3.30
C ALA A 58 21.45 1.79 -2.02
N SER A 59 20.44 2.65 -1.83
CA SER A 59 19.54 2.58 -0.68
C SER A 59 18.65 1.35 -0.71
N VAL A 60 18.14 0.96 -1.88
CA VAL A 60 17.38 -0.30 -2.05
C VAL A 60 18.26 -1.49 -1.72
N ILE A 61 19.50 -1.50 -2.23
CA ILE A 61 20.43 -2.62 -2.01
C ILE A 61 20.85 -2.70 -0.54
N ALA A 62 21.16 -1.57 0.10
CA ALA A 62 21.43 -1.53 1.54
C ALA A 62 20.24 -2.09 2.33
N HIS A 63 19.02 -1.69 1.95
CA HIS A 63 17.80 -2.16 2.60
C HIS A 63 17.55 -3.66 2.39
N ALA A 64 17.68 -4.15 1.16
CA ALA A 64 17.54 -5.55 0.80
C ALA A 64 18.56 -6.43 1.55
N SER A 65 19.77 -5.91 1.79
CA SER A 65 20.85 -6.60 2.48
C SER A 65 20.74 -6.57 4.01
N GLU A 66 20.14 -5.54 4.61
CA GLU A 66 20.10 -5.36 6.07
C GLU A 66 18.77 -5.76 6.71
N LEU A 67 17.64 -5.35 6.13
CA LEU A 67 16.28 -5.52 6.68
C LEU A 67 15.49 -6.63 5.99
N GLY A 68 15.91 -6.99 4.77
CA GLY A 68 15.29 -8.04 3.99
C GLY A 68 14.05 -7.56 3.23
N MET A 69 13.94 -7.98 1.97
CA MET A 69 12.87 -7.55 1.07
C MET A 69 11.46 -7.92 1.58
N GLU A 70 11.35 -8.96 2.41
CA GLU A 70 10.09 -9.43 3.00
C GLU A 70 9.42 -8.37 3.89
N GLN A 71 10.17 -7.51 4.58
CA GLN A 71 9.56 -6.49 5.44
C GLN A 71 8.88 -5.36 4.64
N VAL A 72 9.31 -5.14 3.40
CA VAL A 72 8.81 -4.03 2.56
C VAL A 72 7.66 -4.46 1.65
N VAL A 73 7.78 -5.64 1.05
CA VAL A 73 6.82 -6.13 0.03
C VAL A 73 6.13 -7.43 0.43
N GLY A 74 6.45 -8.00 1.59
CA GLY A 74 5.89 -9.25 2.07
C GLY A 74 6.19 -10.41 1.11
N ASP A 75 5.15 -11.16 0.75
CA ASP A 75 5.26 -12.27 -0.20
C ASP A 75 5.41 -11.83 -1.67
N GLN A 76 5.17 -10.55 -1.95
CA GLN A 76 5.08 -10.03 -3.32
C GLN A 76 6.47 -9.80 -3.94
N LEU A 77 6.50 -9.56 -5.25
CA LEU A 77 7.72 -9.15 -5.95
C LEU A 77 7.98 -7.65 -5.74
N ALA A 78 9.24 -7.26 -5.70
CA ALA A 78 9.69 -5.87 -5.70
C ALA A 78 10.19 -5.49 -7.09
N TYR A 79 9.71 -4.37 -7.62
CA TYR A 79 10.28 -3.74 -8.80
C TYR A 79 11.18 -2.59 -8.34
N VAL A 80 12.40 -2.55 -8.89
CA VAL A 80 13.46 -1.63 -8.46
C VAL A 80 14.06 -0.95 -9.66
N ASN A 81 14.03 0.37 -9.66
CA ASN A 81 14.52 1.20 -10.75
C ASN A 81 16.05 1.17 -10.76
N VAL A 82 16.62 0.91 -11.94
CA VAL A 82 18.07 0.86 -12.15
C VAL A 82 18.46 1.74 -13.34
N ASP A 83 19.37 2.67 -13.08
CA ASP A 83 20.04 3.45 -14.11
C ASP A 83 21.28 2.70 -14.65
N THR A 84 22.03 3.34 -15.54
CA THR A 84 23.22 2.73 -16.14
C THR A 84 24.30 2.44 -15.08
N GLU A 85 24.50 3.31 -14.10
CA GLU A 85 25.53 3.13 -13.08
C GLU A 85 25.18 1.96 -12.14
N GLY A 86 23.92 1.93 -11.66
CA GLY A 86 23.38 0.84 -10.86
C GLY A 86 23.46 -0.48 -11.59
N LEU A 87 23.06 -0.53 -12.87
CA LEU A 87 23.11 -1.72 -13.72
C LEU A 87 24.52 -2.31 -13.87
N MET A 88 25.51 -1.43 -14.04
CA MET A 88 26.92 -1.81 -14.21
C MET A 88 27.60 -2.15 -12.88
N SER A 89 26.98 -1.81 -11.76
CA SER A 89 27.49 -2.15 -10.44
C SER A 89 27.39 -3.64 -10.14
N ASP A 90 28.37 -4.18 -9.42
CA ASP A 90 28.32 -5.55 -8.91
C ASP A 90 27.39 -5.69 -7.70
N PHE A 91 26.98 -4.57 -7.09
CA PHE A 91 26.06 -4.59 -5.96
C PHE A 91 24.68 -5.17 -6.31
N ILE A 92 24.26 -5.10 -7.58
CA ILE A 92 23.00 -5.73 -8.05
C ILE A 92 22.95 -7.21 -7.73
N ARG A 93 24.10 -7.90 -7.71
CA ARG A 93 24.16 -9.35 -7.47
C ARG A 93 23.79 -9.75 -6.04
N PHE A 94 23.75 -8.79 -5.10
CA PHE A 94 23.26 -9.04 -3.74
C PHE A 94 21.74 -9.01 -3.63
N LEU A 95 21.03 -8.53 -4.66
CA LEU A 95 19.58 -8.53 -4.66
C LEU A 95 19.03 -9.96 -4.87
N PRO A 96 17.96 -10.34 -4.16
CA PRO A 96 17.33 -11.65 -4.33
C PRO A 96 16.61 -11.72 -5.68
N ASN A 97 17.23 -12.37 -6.66
CA ASN A 97 16.76 -12.45 -8.05
C ASN A 97 15.41 -13.16 -8.24
N ASP A 98 14.94 -13.91 -7.24
CA ASP A 98 13.63 -14.56 -7.20
C ASP A 98 12.51 -13.64 -6.68
N LYS A 99 12.89 -12.55 -6.00
CA LYS A 99 11.98 -11.55 -5.42
C LYS A 99 12.04 -10.19 -6.11
N VAL A 100 13.12 -9.89 -6.84
CA VAL A 100 13.34 -8.58 -7.47
C VAL A 100 13.21 -8.65 -8.99
N ILE A 101 12.49 -7.69 -9.55
CA ILE A 101 12.50 -7.35 -10.98
C ILE A 101 13.23 -6.01 -11.12
N LEU A 102 14.25 -5.97 -11.97
CA LEU A 102 15.02 -4.76 -12.20
C LEU A 102 14.35 -3.96 -13.33
N GLU A 103 13.94 -2.73 -13.03
CA GLU A 103 13.35 -1.83 -14.00
C GLU A 103 14.44 -0.98 -14.65
N VAL A 104 14.74 -1.27 -15.91
CA VAL A 104 15.68 -0.49 -16.70
C VAL A 104 14.98 0.79 -17.12
N LEU A 105 15.50 1.92 -16.65
CA LEU A 105 14.96 3.24 -16.98
C LEU A 105 15.07 3.54 -18.48
N GLU A 106 14.15 4.33 -19.00
CA GLU A 106 14.11 4.78 -20.40
C GLU A 106 15.33 5.63 -20.79
N THR A 107 16.00 6.22 -19.80
CA THR A 107 17.26 6.98 -19.95
C THR A 107 18.49 6.10 -20.17
N VAL A 108 18.38 4.77 -19.98
CA VAL A 108 19.49 3.83 -20.18
C VAL A 108 19.70 3.56 -21.68
N GLU A 109 20.82 4.04 -22.19
CA GLU A 109 21.19 3.83 -23.59
C GLU A 109 21.68 2.39 -23.84
N PRO A 110 21.19 1.68 -24.87
CA PRO A 110 21.57 0.30 -25.18
C PRO A 110 22.91 0.22 -25.90
N THR A 111 23.97 0.59 -25.18
CA THR A 111 25.35 0.39 -25.62
C THR A 111 25.72 -1.10 -25.62
N PRO A 112 26.76 -1.54 -26.35
CA PRO A 112 27.20 -2.93 -26.32
C PRO A 112 27.49 -3.46 -24.91
N ASP A 113 28.06 -2.62 -24.02
CA ASP A 113 28.39 -2.99 -22.65
C ASP A 113 27.13 -3.18 -21.79
N VAL A 114 26.13 -2.29 -21.92
CA VAL A 114 24.84 -2.40 -21.25
C VAL A 114 24.10 -3.67 -21.69
N LEU A 115 24.06 -3.94 -23.00
CA LEU A 115 23.41 -5.14 -23.55
C LEU A 115 24.11 -6.42 -23.08
N ALA A 116 25.44 -6.42 -23.02
CA ALA A 116 26.23 -7.53 -22.48
C ALA A 116 25.94 -7.76 -21.00
N ARG A 117 25.87 -6.68 -20.20
CA ARG A 117 25.57 -6.75 -18.75
C ARG A 117 24.17 -7.27 -18.48
N LEU A 118 23.16 -6.82 -19.21
CA LEU A 118 21.79 -7.34 -19.11
C LEU A 118 21.73 -8.83 -19.44
N ALA A 119 22.40 -9.27 -20.51
CA ALA A 119 22.45 -10.68 -20.88
C ALA A 119 23.14 -11.54 -19.81
N GLU A 120 24.24 -11.04 -19.24
CA GLU A 120 24.96 -11.69 -18.12
C GLU A 120 24.05 -11.85 -16.89
N LEU A 121 23.41 -10.77 -16.43
CA LEU A 121 22.53 -10.79 -15.26
C LEU A 121 21.29 -11.67 -15.49
N ARG A 122 20.76 -11.70 -16.72
CA ARG A 122 19.68 -12.62 -17.09
C ARG A 122 20.10 -14.09 -16.97
N GLN A 123 21.32 -14.43 -17.39
CA GLN A 123 21.88 -15.77 -17.18
C GLN A 123 22.06 -16.10 -15.69
N ALA A 124 22.30 -15.09 -14.85
CA ALA A 124 22.33 -15.21 -13.39
C ALA A 124 20.93 -15.28 -12.73
N GLY A 125 19.85 -15.27 -13.52
CA GLY A 125 18.47 -15.46 -13.04
C GLY A 125 17.67 -14.19 -12.78
N PHE A 126 18.25 -13.01 -13.00
CA PHE A 126 17.51 -11.75 -12.88
C PHE A 126 16.46 -11.61 -13.99
N LYS A 127 15.36 -10.94 -13.63
CA LYS A 127 14.30 -10.55 -14.55
C LYS A 127 14.30 -9.05 -14.73
N PHE A 128 13.91 -8.62 -15.92
CA PHE A 128 13.94 -7.21 -16.29
C PHE A 128 12.59 -6.69 -16.75
N ALA A 129 12.27 -5.48 -16.32
CA ALA A 129 11.23 -4.65 -16.90
C ALA A 129 11.88 -3.46 -17.62
N LEU A 130 11.28 -3.00 -18.71
CA LEU A 130 11.63 -1.71 -19.33
C LEU A 130 10.60 -0.68 -18.90
N ASP A 131 11.07 0.47 -18.40
CA ASP A 131 10.23 1.51 -17.82
C ASP A 131 9.74 2.56 -18.84
N ASP A 132 8.64 3.24 -18.49
CA ASP A 132 8.05 4.43 -19.13
C ASP A 132 8.01 4.42 -20.68
N VAL A 133 7.61 3.32 -21.32
CA VAL A 133 7.57 3.23 -22.78
C VAL A 133 6.40 4.05 -23.36
N GLY A 134 6.70 5.26 -23.81
CA GLY A 134 5.76 6.17 -24.47
C GLY A 134 5.63 6.02 -26.00
N GLY A 135 6.37 5.08 -26.63
CA GLY A 135 6.32 4.91 -28.09
C GLY A 135 7.40 4.00 -28.67
N ALA A 136 7.34 3.79 -29.99
CA ALA A 136 8.35 2.99 -30.69
C ALA A 136 9.65 3.77 -30.87
N SER A 137 10.76 3.25 -30.36
CA SER A 137 12.10 3.83 -30.50
C SER A 137 13.14 2.79 -30.95
N GLU A 138 14.31 3.25 -31.38
CA GLU A 138 15.43 2.32 -31.65
C GLU A 138 15.93 1.67 -30.37
N SER A 139 15.98 2.42 -29.27
CA SER A 139 16.42 1.90 -27.98
C SER A 139 15.50 0.80 -27.48
N LEU A 140 14.18 0.98 -27.61
CA LEU A 140 13.18 -0.05 -27.32
C LEU A 140 13.43 -1.33 -28.13
N ARG A 141 13.68 -1.22 -29.44
CA ARG A 141 13.94 -2.41 -30.29
C ARG A 141 15.18 -3.20 -29.84
N LYS A 142 16.20 -2.52 -29.32
CA LYS A 142 17.45 -3.15 -28.85
C LYS A 142 17.29 -3.78 -27.47
N LEU A 143 16.58 -3.12 -26.55
CA LEU A 143 16.37 -3.58 -25.18
C LEU A 143 15.30 -4.67 -25.09
N GLN A 144 14.21 -4.56 -25.86
CA GLN A 144 13.04 -5.42 -25.77
C GLN A 144 13.40 -6.92 -25.69
N PRO A 145 14.27 -7.52 -26.52
CA PRO A 145 14.55 -8.96 -26.45
C PRO A 145 15.11 -9.45 -25.09
N LEU A 146 15.70 -8.55 -24.31
CA LEU A 146 16.29 -8.84 -23.00
C LEU A 146 15.30 -8.68 -21.84
N MET A 147 14.12 -8.10 -22.09
CA MET A 147 13.12 -7.78 -21.08
C MET A 147 12.06 -8.88 -20.95
N ASP A 148 11.60 -9.12 -19.74
CA ASP A 148 10.47 -10.01 -19.45
C ASP A 148 9.14 -9.23 -19.38
N ILE A 149 9.22 -7.94 -19.04
CA ILE A 149 8.07 -7.05 -18.89
C ILE A 149 8.36 -5.73 -19.61
N ILE A 150 7.37 -5.18 -20.30
CA ILE A 150 7.43 -3.83 -20.86
C ILE A 150 6.34 -3.00 -20.18
N LYS A 151 6.76 -1.95 -19.46
CA LYS A 151 5.87 -0.98 -18.81
C LYS A 151 5.55 0.11 -19.83
N VAL A 152 4.25 0.37 -20.05
CA VAL A 152 3.76 1.32 -21.05
C VAL A 152 2.96 2.39 -20.34
N ASP A 153 3.42 3.64 -20.45
CA ASP A 153 2.66 4.79 -20.00
C ASP A 153 1.52 5.09 -20.97
N ILE A 154 0.31 4.76 -20.54
CA ILE A 154 -0.90 4.93 -21.35
C ILE A 154 -1.33 6.40 -21.48
N GLN A 155 -0.83 7.30 -20.63
CA GLN A 155 -1.17 8.73 -20.67
C GLN A 155 -0.38 9.46 -21.77
N GLN A 156 0.77 8.94 -22.20
CA GLN A 156 1.58 9.52 -23.27
C GLN A 156 1.05 9.18 -24.68
N LEU A 157 0.10 8.25 -24.77
CA LEU A 157 -0.35 7.66 -26.04
C LEU A 157 -1.83 7.91 -26.31
N ALA A 158 -2.14 8.33 -27.53
CA ALA A 158 -3.52 8.30 -28.02
C ALA A 158 -4.02 6.84 -28.13
N PRO A 159 -5.34 6.58 -27.99
CA PRO A 159 -5.89 5.22 -28.00
C PRO A 159 -5.47 4.34 -29.19
N ASP A 160 -5.45 4.90 -30.41
CA ASP A 160 -5.05 4.16 -31.62
C ASP A 160 -3.55 3.85 -31.63
N ALA A 161 -2.73 4.78 -31.13
CA ALA A 161 -1.28 4.62 -31.02
C ALA A 161 -0.93 3.56 -29.95
N LEU A 162 -1.63 3.57 -28.82
CA LEU A 162 -1.51 2.53 -27.79
C LEU A 162 -1.83 1.16 -28.37
N ALA A 163 -2.96 1.02 -29.07
CA ALA A 163 -3.34 -0.24 -29.70
C ALA A 163 -2.33 -0.72 -30.74
N ALA A 164 -1.70 0.19 -31.50
CA ALA A 164 -0.65 -0.14 -32.46
C ALA A 164 0.65 -0.58 -31.77
N LEU A 165 1.08 0.15 -30.74
CA LEU A 165 2.27 -0.17 -29.95
C LEU A 165 2.12 -1.54 -29.28
N THR A 166 1.01 -1.78 -28.59
CA THR A 166 0.72 -3.07 -27.95
C THR A 166 0.81 -4.21 -28.96
N ARG A 167 0.24 -4.04 -30.18
CA ARG A 167 0.36 -5.05 -31.25
C ARG A 167 1.80 -5.32 -31.67
N SER A 168 2.65 -4.29 -31.77
CA SER A 168 4.07 -4.47 -32.10
C SER A 168 4.90 -5.09 -30.98
N LEU A 169 4.49 -4.92 -29.73
CA LEU A 169 5.19 -5.44 -28.56
C LEU A 169 4.80 -6.88 -28.21
N ARG A 170 3.74 -7.43 -28.82
CA ARG A 170 3.28 -8.79 -28.54
C ARG A 170 4.38 -9.81 -28.80
N SER A 171 4.78 -10.51 -27.75
CA SER A 171 5.73 -11.62 -27.78
C SER A 171 5.28 -12.68 -26.79
N PRO A 172 5.37 -13.99 -27.11
CA PRO A 172 4.87 -15.07 -26.23
C PRO A 172 5.51 -15.09 -24.84
N ASN A 173 6.73 -14.58 -24.72
CA ASN A 173 7.53 -14.63 -23.50
C ASN A 173 7.62 -13.27 -22.79
N GLN A 174 6.88 -12.26 -23.24
CA GLN A 174 6.92 -10.92 -22.67
C GLN A 174 5.54 -10.49 -22.24
N LYS A 175 5.46 -9.89 -21.05
CA LYS A 175 4.20 -9.38 -20.50
C LYS A 175 4.16 -7.87 -20.63
N LEU A 176 2.97 -7.33 -20.77
CA LEU A 176 2.78 -5.88 -20.77
C LEU A 176 2.20 -5.43 -19.43
N LEU A 177 2.75 -4.32 -18.92
CA LEU A 177 2.28 -3.62 -17.73
C LEU A 177 1.79 -2.23 -18.16
N ALA A 178 0.54 -1.91 -17.85
CA ALA A 178 -0.04 -0.59 -18.11
C ALA A 178 0.21 0.30 -16.90
N GLU A 179 0.90 1.42 -17.09
CA GLU A 179 1.20 2.38 -16.04
C GLU A 179 0.21 3.54 -16.03
N LYS A 180 0.18 4.27 -14.89
CA LYS A 180 -0.67 5.45 -14.71
C LYS A 180 -2.13 5.17 -15.08
N VAL A 181 -2.63 4.00 -14.67
CA VAL A 181 -4.03 3.60 -14.84
C VAL A 181 -4.86 4.30 -13.76
N GLU A 182 -5.60 5.31 -14.19
CA GLU A 182 -6.30 6.23 -13.30
C GLU A 182 -7.83 6.04 -13.28
N THR A 183 -8.40 5.26 -14.22
CA THR A 183 -9.84 4.98 -14.29
C THR A 183 -10.14 3.52 -14.59
N HIS A 184 -11.35 3.07 -14.22
CA HIS A 184 -11.82 1.72 -14.54
C HIS A 184 -11.98 1.49 -16.06
N ASP A 185 -12.21 2.56 -16.83
CA ASP A 185 -12.31 2.47 -18.30
C ASP A 185 -10.94 2.25 -18.94
N GLN A 186 -9.91 2.95 -18.45
CA GLN A 186 -8.51 2.71 -18.85
C GLN A 186 -8.08 1.27 -18.52
N PHE A 187 -8.41 0.78 -17.33
CA PHE A 187 -8.16 -0.62 -16.95
C PHE A 187 -8.81 -1.60 -17.94
N ARG A 188 -10.10 -1.42 -18.26
CA ARG A 188 -10.82 -2.28 -19.21
C ARG A 188 -10.22 -2.24 -20.61
N GLN A 189 -9.92 -1.05 -21.11
CA GLN A 189 -9.26 -0.87 -22.41
C GLN A 189 -7.92 -1.63 -22.47
N CYS A 190 -7.08 -1.47 -21.45
CA CYS A 190 -5.78 -2.15 -21.40
C CYS A 190 -5.94 -3.67 -21.25
N LEU A 191 -6.93 -4.14 -20.48
CA LEU A 191 -7.25 -5.55 -20.37
C LEU A 191 -7.61 -6.18 -21.73
N ASP A 192 -8.40 -5.48 -22.53
CA ASP A 192 -8.83 -5.90 -23.88
C ASP A 192 -7.66 -5.87 -24.89
N LEU A 193 -6.73 -4.91 -24.73
CA LEU A 193 -5.49 -4.86 -25.52
C LEU A 193 -4.52 -6.00 -25.19
N GLY A 194 -4.76 -6.71 -24.09
CA GLY A 194 -3.97 -7.86 -23.66
C GLY A 194 -2.82 -7.48 -22.74
N PHE A 195 -3.01 -6.49 -21.85
CA PHE A 195 -2.10 -6.23 -20.74
C PHE A 195 -2.34 -7.21 -19.59
N GLU A 196 -1.26 -7.62 -18.92
CA GLU A 196 -1.27 -8.63 -17.85
C GLU A 196 -1.19 -8.00 -16.47
N TYR A 197 -0.51 -6.85 -16.41
CA TYR A 197 -0.27 -6.10 -15.19
C TYR A 197 -0.74 -4.65 -15.35
N PHE A 198 -1.10 -4.04 -14.22
CA PHE A 198 -1.68 -2.71 -14.15
C PHE A 198 -1.14 -1.99 -12.92
N GLN A 199 -0.70 -0.76 -13.11
CA GLN A 199 -0.19 0.10 -12.06
C GLN A 199 -0.84 1.47 -12.15
N GLY A 200 -1.28 1.98 -11.00
CA GLY A 200 -2.04 3.22 -10.88
C GLY A 200 -3.18 3.08 -9.88
N TYR A 201 -3.79 4.21 -9.52
CA TYR A 201 -4.74 4.27 -8.41
C TYR A 201 -6.22 4.12 -8.82
N TYR A 202 -6.53 3.59 -10.02
CA TYR A 202 -7.92 3.38 -10.47
C TYR A 202 -8.80 2.60 -9.47
N PHE A 203 -8.21 1.67 -8.71
CA PHE A 203 -8.92 0.87 -7.69
C PHE A 203 -9.21 1.63 -6.39
N ALA A 204 -8.51 2.74 -6.15
CA ALA A 204 -8.61 3.60 -4.98
C ALA A 204 -9.30 4.94 -5.27
N LYS A 205 -9.92 5.07 -6.45
CA LYS A 205 -10.71 6.25 -6.82
C LYS A 205 -12.20 5.97 -6.76
N PRO A 206 -12.99 6.90 -6.21
CA PRO A 206 -14.43 6.72 -6.12
C PRO A 206 -15.06 6.82 -7.51
N VAL A 207 -15.78 5.77 -7.89
CA VAL A 207 -16.72 5.82 -9.02
C VAL A 207 -18.10 6.07 -8.43
N ILE A 208 -18.51 7.33 -8.35
CA ILE A 208 -19.80 7.67 -7.76
C ILE A 208 -20.92 7.20 -8.68
N LEU A 209 -21.73 6.25 -8.22
CA LEU A 209 -22.83 5.67 -8.98
C LEU A 209 -24.16 6.11 -8.35
N SER A 210 -24.89 6.97 -9.04
CA SER A 210 -26.23 7.39 -8.60
C SER A 210 -27.13 6.17 -8.37
N GLY A 211 -27.69 6.04 -7.17
CA GLY A 211 -28.63 4.98 -6.81
C GLY A 211 -28.02 3.66 -6.33
N LYS A 212 -26.68 3.51 -6.30
CA LYS A 212 -26.05 2.35 -5.66
C LYS A 212 -26.22 2.42 -4.15
N LYS A 213 -26.78 1.35 -3.56
CA LYS A 213 -26.98 1.25 -2.11
C LYS A 213 -25.85 0.44 -1.47
N ILE A 214 -25.43 0.86 -0.28
CA ILE A 214 -24.50 0.10 0.56
C ILE A 214 -25.10 -1.28 0.82
N ALA A 215 -24.28 -2.33 0.73
CA ALA A 215 -24.74 -3.69 0.95
C ALA A 215 -25.25 -3.89 2.38
N PRO A 216 -26.28 -4.74 2.62
CA PRO A 216 -26.83 -4.95 3.96
C PRO A 216 -25.81 -5.34 5.02
N SER A 217 -24.84 -6.20 4.69
CA SER A 217 -23.76 -6.60 5.62
C SER A 217 -22.83 -5.43 5.98
N GLN A 218 -22.56 -4.53 5.03
CA GLN A 218 -21.77 -3.33 5.28
C GLN A 218 -22.56 -2.30 6.10
N LEU A 219 -23.87 -2.17 5.85
CA LEU A 219 -24.76 -1.34 6.68
C LEU A 219 -24.80 -1.83 8.13
N ALA A 220 -24.86 -3.15 8.36
CA ALA A 220 -24.80 -3.72 9.70
C ALA A 220 -23.50 -3.35 10.42
N ILE A 221 -22.36 -3.37 9.72
CA ILE A 221 -21.07 -2.91 10.27
C ILE A 221 -21.09 -1.41 10.58
N LEU A 222 -21.63 -0.56 9.69
CA LEU A 222 -21.72 0.88 9.93
C LEU A 222 -22.62 1.21 11.14
N GLN A 223 -23.73 0.49 11.30
CA GLN A 223 -24.60 0.62 12.48
C GLN A 223 -23.89 0.18 13.77
N LEU A 224 -23.08 -0.87 13.72
CA LEU A 224 -22.25 -1.28 14.85
C LEU A 224 -21.18 -0.24 15.19
N LEU A 225 -20.56 0.37 14.19
CA LEU A 225 -19.60 1.46 14.38
C LEU A 225 -20.27 2.69 15.01
N ASP A 226 -21.49 3.02 14.57
CA ASP A 226 -22.29 4.11 15.14
C ASP A 226 -22.62 3.87 16.63
N LEU A 227 -23.02 2.63 16.99
CA LEU A 227 -23.22 2.23 18.39
C LEU A 227 -21.93 2.33 19.21
N LEU A 228 -20.78 1.97 18.63
CA LEU A 228 -19.49 2.02 19.32
C LEU A 228 -18.96 3.44 19.53
N ASN A 229 -19.26 4.33 18.59
CA ASN A 229 -18.92 5.75 18.67
C ASN A 229 -19.88 6.53 19.56
N SER A 230 -20.99 5.92 19.95
CA SER A 230 -21.98 6.44 20.90
C SER A 230 -21.77 5.82 22.29
N ASP A 231 -22.39 6.40 23.32
CA ASP A 231 -22.36 5.82 24.68
C ASP A 231 -23.35 4.65 24.84
N ALA A 232 -23.44 3.78 23.81
CA ALA A 232 -24.38 2.68 23.77
C ALA A 232 -24.07 1.63 24.84
N GLU A 233 -25.10 0.97 25.37
CA GLU A 233 -24.91 -0.10 26.33
C GLU A 233 -24.29 -1.34 25.68
N GLN A 234 -23.52 -2.11 26.46
CA GLN A 234 -22.91 -3.35 25.98
C GLN A 234 -23.94 -4.35 25.41
N ARG A 235 -25.16 -4.32 25.95
CA ARG A 235 -26.28 -5.18 25.51
C ARG A 235 -26.74 -4.85 24.10
N ASP A 236 -26.72 -3.58 23.71
CA ASP A 236 -27.13 -3.14 22.38
C ASP A 236 -26.09 -3.54 21.33
N ILE A 237 -24.80 -3.39 21.66
CA ILE A 237 -23.69 -3.87 20.83
C ILE A 237 -23.78 -5.39 20.65
N GLU A 238 -23.98 -6.15 21.73
CA GLU A 238 -24.13 -7.61 21.67
C GLU A 238 -25.33 -8.02 20.81
N ARG A 239 -26.48 -7.36 20.99
CA ARG A 239 -27.68 -7.63 20.21
C ARG A 239 -27.44 -7.38 18.73
N SER A 240 -26.81 -6.26 18.39
CA SER A 240 -26.51 -5.88 17.00
C SER A 240 -25.56 -6.88 16.32
N VAL A 241 -24.50 -7.33 17.01
CA VAL A 241 -23.60 -8.38 16.49
C VAL A 241 -24.34 -9.69 16.21
N LYS A 242 -25.27 -10.09 17.08
CA LYS A 242 -26.06 -11.32 16.91
C LYS A 242 -27.05 -11.26 15.75
N LEU A 243 -27.43 -10.08 15.28
CA LEU A 243 -28.34 -9.93 14.14
C LEU A 243 -27.66 -10.30 12.82
N ASP A 244 -26.32 -10.22 12.75
CA ASP A 244 -25.56 -10.61 11.57
C ASP A 244 -24.73 -11.89 11.84
N PRO A 245 -25.12 -13.04 11.24
CA PRO A 245 -24.40 -14.31 11.42
C PRO A 245 -22.94 -14.27 10.94
N LEU A 246 -22.61 -13.47 9.91
CA LEU A 246 -21.25 -13.37 9.38
C LEU A 246 -20.35 -12.60 10.35
N ILE A 247 -20.84 -11.48 10.89
CA ILE A 247 -20.12 -10.72 11.93
C ILE A 247 -19.92 -11.61 13.17
N THR A 248 -20.95 -12.31 13.62
CA THR A 248 -20.85 -13.24 14.75
C THR A 248 -19.80 -14.33 14.51
N LEU A 249 -19.83 -15.00 13.35
CA LEU A 249 -18.87 -16.05 13.02
C LEU A 249 -17.44 -15.53 12.93
N ASN A 250 -17.24 -14.39 12.26
CA ASN A 250 -15.91 -13.79 12.11
C ASN A 250 -15.36 -13.26 13.44
N LEU A 251 -16.20 -12.71 14.31
CA LEU A 251 -15.80 -12.29 15.66
C LEU A 251 -15.33 -13.50 16.47
N LEU A 252 -16.10 -14.58 16.48
CA LEU A 252 -15.71 -15.80 17.18
C LEU A 252 -14.42 -16.41 16.60
N ARG A 253 -14.22 -16.36 15.28
CA ARG A 253 -12.95 -16.80 14.67
C ARG A 253 -11.78 -15.94 15.16
N LEU A 254 -11.92 -14.62 15.11
CA LEU A 254 -10.88 -13.67 15.53
C LEU A 254 -10.45 -13.91 16.97
N VAL A 255 -11.38 -13.96 17.93
CA VAL A 255 -11.02 -14.10 19.35
C VAL A 255 -10.42 -15.47 19.70
N ASN A 256 -10.54 -16.44 18.79
CA ASN A 256 -9.93 -17.76 18.92
C ASN A 256 -8.64 -17.91 18.09
N THR A 257 -8.12 -16.84 17.48
CA THR A 257 -6.78 -16.90 16.88
C THR A 257 -5.70 -16.80 17.97
N PRO A 258 -4.51 -17.41 17.77
CA PRO A 258 -3.41 -17.33 18.72
C PRO A 258 -3.01 -15.89 19.08
N ALA A 259 -3.18 -14.95 18.13
CA ALA A 259 -2.83 -13.54 18.29
C ALA A 259 -3.62 -12.83 19.40
N VAL A 260 -4.85 -13.26 19.70
CA VAL A 260 -5.68 -12.67 20.77
C VAL A 260 -5.31 -13.20 22.16
N GLY A 261 -4.51 -14.27 22.23
CA GLY A 261 -3.97 -14.80 23.50
C GLY A 261 -5.02 -15.46 24.40
N ALA A 262 -6.19 -15.82 23.88
CA ALA A 262 -7.23 -16.49 24.64
C ALA A 262 -6.77 -17.90 25.04
N ARG A 263 -6.66 -18.15 26.37
CA ARG A 263 -6.26 -19.46 26.92
C ARG A 263 -7.32 -20.55 26.73
N PHE A 264 -8.56 -20.15 26.45
CA PHE A 264 -9.71 -21.04 26.31
C PHE A 264 -10.50 -20.67 25.07
N ARG A 265 -11.16 -21.67 24.47
CA ARG A 265 -12.02 -21.47 23.31
C ARG A 265 -13.24 -20.64 23.69
N ILE A 266 -13.41 -19.49 23.06
CA ILE A 266 -14.54 -18.58 23.25
C ILE A 266 -15.66 -18.97 22.29
N ASN A 267 -16.85 -19.25 22.81
CA ASN A 267 -18.02 -19.72 22.03
C ASN A 267 -19.25 -18.81 22.17
N SER A 268 -19.14 -17.68 22.87
CA SER A 268 -20.24 -16.73 23.07
C SER A 268 -19.86 -15.31 22.65
N VAL A 269 -20.81 -14.59 22.05
CA VAL A 269 -20.61 -13.19 21.62
C VAL A 269 -20.30 -12.29 22.82
N ALA A 270 -21.04 -12.44 23.93
CA ALA A 270 -20.78 -11.66 25.15
C ALA A 270 -19.33 -11.79 25.63
N HIS A 271 -18.80 -13.02 25.71
CA HIS A 271 -17.43 -13.25 26.16
C HIS A 271 -16.41 -12.74 25.12
N ALA A 272 -16.68 -12.93 23.84
CA ALA A 272 -15.83 -12.40 22.77
C ALA A 272 -15.71 -10.87 22.84
N LEU A 273 -16.82 -10.16 23.08
CA LEU A 273 -16.84 -8.70 23.21
C LEU A 273 -16.07 -8.22 24.46
N ILE A 274 -16.13 -8.97 25.56
CA ILE A 274 -15.36 -8.65 26.77
C ILE A 274 -13.85 -8.81 26.52
N VAL A 275 -13.46 -9.93 25.90
CA VAL A 275 -12.04 -10.24 25.64
C VAL A 275 -11.44 -9.26 24.63
N LEU A 276 -12.19 -8.91 23.59
CA LEU A 276 -11.72 -7.99 22.55
C LEU A 276 -11.75 -6.53 23.04
N GLY A 277 -12.81 -6.14 23.76
CA GLY A 277 -13.06 -4.76 24.15
C GLY A 277 -13.56 -3.89 22.98
N ARG A 278 -14.15 -2.74 23.31
CA ARG A 278 -14.79 -1.84 22.33
C ARG A 278 -13.83 -1.31 21.27
N ARG A 279 -12.63 -0.89 21.70
CA ARG A 279 -11.61 -0.31 20.82
C ARG A 279 -11.13 -1.29 19.74
N GLN A 280 -10.80 -2.52 20.14
CA GLN A 280 -10.31 -3.52 19.19
C GLN A 280 -11.46 -4.05 18.31
N LEU A 281 -12.68 -4.10 18.84
CA LEU A 281 -13.88 -4.39 18.05
C LEU A 281 -14.10 -3.36 16.95
N GLN A 282 -14.00 -2.06 17.28
CA GLN A 282 -14.13 -0.97 16.30
C GLN A 282 -13.11 -1.11 15.17
N ARG A 283 -11.83 -1.31 15.51
CA ARG A 283 -10.75 -1.52 14.53
C ARG A 283 -11.02 -2.72 13.64
N TRP A 284 -11.42 -3.84 14.23
CA TRP A 284 -11.74 -5.05 13.48
C TRP A 284 -12.93 -4.85 12.54
N LEU A 285 -13.99 -4.16 12.98
CA LEU A 285 -15.14 -3.82 12.14
C LEU A 285 -14.75 -2.92 10.96
N GLN A 286 -13.91 -1.90 11.20
CA GLN A 286 -13.39 -1.03 10.13
C GLN A 286 -12.61 -1.82 9.08
N ILE A 287 -11.80 -2.81 9.49
CA ILE A 287 -11.10 -3.70 8.57
C ILE A 287 -12.09 -4.61 7.82
N LEU A 288 -13.09 -5.15 8.53
CA LEU A 288 -14.10 -6.04 7.98
C LEU A 288 -14.93 -5.38 6.87
N LEU A 289 -15.09 -4.05 6.88
CA LEU A 289 -15.78 -3.30 5.80
C LEU A 289 -15.20 -3.58 4.41
N TYR A 290 -13.88 -3.78 4.32
CA TYR A 290 -13.16 -3.96 3.07
C TYR A 290 -13.04 -5.43 2.65
N VAL A 291 -13.35 -6.37 3.54
CA VAL A 291 -13.28 -7.81 3.26
C VAL A 291 -14.48 -8.23 2.42
N LYS A 292 -14.23 -8.66 1.19
CA LYS A 292 -15.26 -9.23 0.31
C LYS A 292 -15.22 -10.76 0.40
N GLY A 293 -16.16 -11.34 1.14
CA GLY A 293 -16.24 -12.80 1.31
C GLY A 293 -15.10 -13.34 2.19
N GLN A 294 -14.20 -14.15 1.62
CA GLN A 294 -13.00 -14.67 2.28
C GLN A 294 -11.71 -14.13 1.63
N GLN A 295 -11.78 -13.00 0.91
CA GLN A 295 -10.64 -12.41 0.22
C GLN A 295 -10.04 -11.25 1.05
N TYR A 296 -8.80 -11.44 1.53
CA TYR A 296 -8.06 -10.51 2.41
C TYR A 296 -6.91 -9.76 1.72
N ASP A 297 -6.77 -9.99 0.43
CA ASP A 297 -5.71 -9.49 -0.47
C ASP A 297 -6.28 -8.54 -1.52
N SER A 298 -7.41 -7.88 -1.19
CA SER A 298 -7.91 -6.75 -1.96
C SER A 298 -6.91 -5.59 -1.87
N PRO A 299 -6.52 -4.96 -3.00
CA PRO A 299 -5.60 -3.83 -2.98
C PRO A 299 -6.17 -2.62 -2.22
N LEU A 300 -7.49 -2.44 -2.24
CA LEU A 300 -8.15 -1.38 -1.47
C LEU A 300 -8.07 -1.63 0.04
N LEU A 301 -8.19 -2.91 0.46
CA LEU A 301 -8.03 -3.29 1.87
C LEU A 301 -6.59 -3.01 2.32
N GLN A 302 -5.61 -3.47 1.55
CA GLN A 302 -4.19 -3.28 1.83
C GLN A 302 -3.86 -1.78 2.00
N LEU A 303 -4.30 -0.95 1.06
CA LEU A 303 -4.10 0.49 1.14
C LEU A 303 -4.77 1.10 2.38
N ALA A 304 -6.04 0.75 2.66
CA ALA A 304 -6.77 1.28 3.81
C ALA A 304 -6.13 0.89 5.15
N THR A 305 -5.70 -0.38 5.30
CA THR A 305 -5.07 -0.86 6.53
C THR A 305 -3.69 -0.29 6.74
N THR A 306 -2.88 -0.21 5.67
CA THR A 306 -1.55 0.41 5.72
C THR A 306 -1.70 1.88 6.09
N ARG A 307 -2.58 2.63 5.43
CA ARG A 307 -2.81 4.05 5.72
C ARG A 307 -3.29 4.28 7.16
N GLY A 308 -4.26 3.49 7.64
CA GLY A 308 -4.71 3.51 9.02
C GLY A 308 -3.57 3.26 10.00
N LYS A 309 -2.77 2.22 9.77
CA LYS A 309 -1.67 1.87 10.67
C LYS A 309 -0.53 2.89 10.65
N THR A 310 -0.17 3.43 9.48
CA THR A 310 0.82 4.50 9.35
C THR A 310 0.36 5.75 10.10
N MET A 311 -0.92 6.15 9.95
CA MET A 311 -1.47 7.29 10.70
C MET A 311 -1.43 7.08 12.21
N GLU A 312 -1.79 5.89 12.69
CA GLU A 312 -1.71 5.53 14.11
C GLU A 312 -0.30 5.73 14.66
N LEU A 313 0.69 5.10 14.02
CA LEU A 313 2.08 5.10 14.46
C LEU A 313 2.69 6.51 14.40
N LEU A 314 2.38 7.25 13.34
CA LEU A 314 2.82 8.62 13.16
C LEU A 314 2.26 9.52 14.27
N LEU A 315 0.97 9.43 14.58
CA LEU A 315 0.34 10.27 15.62
C LEU A 315 0.75 9.85 17.03
N GLU A 316 0.95 8.56 17.29
CA GLU A 316 1.54 8.08 18.56
C GLU A 316 2.93 8.67 18.79
N LYS A 317 3.72 8.82 17.72
CA LYS A 317 5.04 9.43 17.78
C LYS A 317 5.00 10.95 17.96
N LEU A 318 4.09 11.63 17.25
CA LEU A 318 3.94 13.08 17.34
C LEU A 318 3.35 13.54 18.69
N GLN A 319 2.51 12.70 19.31
CA GLN A 319 1.88 12.96 20.62
C GLN A 319 2.08 11.76 21.56
N PRO A 320 3.31 11.53 22.07
CA PRO A 320 3.59 10.40 22.95
C PRO A 320 2.70 10.41 24.19
N GLY A 321 2.00 9.31 24.44
CA GLY A 321 1.09 9.16 25.58
C GLY A 321 -0.37 9.53 25.29
N GLU A 322 -0.67 10.18 24.16
CA GLU A 322 -2.04 10.47 23.74
C GLU A 322 -2.63 9.35 22.89
N ARG A 323 -2.89 8.20 23.53
CA ARG A 323 -3.39 7.00 22.84
C ARG A 323 -4.67 7.23 22.03
N ILE A 324 -5.53 8.12 22.49
CA ILE A 324 -6.78 8.49 21.82
C ILE A 324 -6.49 9.13 20.46
N SER A 325 -5.46 10.00 20.37
CA SER A 325 -5.05 10.63 19.12
C SER A 325 -4.60 9.60 18.09
N ALA A 326 -3.80 8.62 18.51
CA ALA A 326 -3.38 7.51 17.65
C ALA A 326 -4.58 6.65 17.15
N ASP A 327 -5.57 6.38 18.02
CA ASP A 327 -6.80 5.67 17.65
C ASP A 327 -7.65 6.46 16.63
N ILE A 328 -7.74 7.78 16.79
CA ILE A 328 -8.38 8.67 15.81
C ILE A 328 -7.62 8.64 14.49
N GLY A 329 -6.28 8.68 14.54
CA GLY A 329 -5.41 8.52 13.39
C GLY A 329 -5.70 7.27 12.58
N PHE A 330 -5.76 6.11 13.26
CA PHE A 330 -6.14 4.84 12.64
C PHE A 330 -7.49 4.94 11.92
N THR A 331 -8.49 5.51 12.60
CA THR A 331 -9.85 5.68 12.10
C THR A 331 -9.88 6.57 10.85
N VAL A 332 -9.21 7.73 10.88
CA VAL A 332 -9.11 8.63 9.72
C VAL A 332 -8.45 7.92 8.53
N GLY A 333 -7.33 7.23 8.76
CA GLY A 333 -6.61 6.54 7.70
C GLY A 333 -7.44 5.44 7.05
N ILE A 334 -8.04 4.54 7.84
CA ILE A 334 -8.81 3.42 7.30
C ILE A 334 -10.15 3.86 6.68
N MET A 335 -10.78 4.93 7.18
CA MET A 335 -12.05 5.43 6.65
C MET A 335 -11.89 6.32 5.41
N SER A 336 -10.67 6.81 5.12
CA SER A 336 -10.39 7.70 3.99
C SER A 336 -10.72 7.13 2.60
N LEU A 337 -11.00 5.83 2.49
CA LEU A 337 -11.34 5.13 1.23
C LEU A 337 -12.79 4.62 1.20
N MET A 338 -13.64 5.01 2.15
CA MET A 338 -15.04 4.53 2.23
C MET A 338 -15.90 5.00 1.05
N ASP A 339 -15.63 6.18 0.53
CA ASP A 339 -16.30 6.70 -0.67
C ASP A 339 -16.06 5.79 -1.89
N THR A 340 -14.83 5.31 -2.03
CA THR A 340 -14.42 4.34 -3.04
C THR A 340 -15.05 2.98 -2.77
N LEU A 341 -14.98 2.50 -1.53
CA LEU A 341 -15.52 1.22 -1.11
C LEU A 341 -17.02 1.10 -1.42
N PHE A 342 -17.80 2.12 -1.07
CA PHE A 342 -19.25 2.12 -1.25
C PHE A 342 -19.70 2.68 -2.59
N SER A 343 -18.83 3.42 -3.28
CA SER A 343 -19.16 4.14 -4.52
C SER A 343 -20.22 5.23 -4.27
N VAL A 344 -20.12 5.90 -3.13
CA VAL A 344 -21.03 6.93 -2.60
C VAL A 344 -20.19 8.11 -2.09
N ALA A 345 -20.73 9.33 -2.11
CA ALA A 345 -19.99 10.50 -1.63
C ALA A 345 -19.64 10.37 -0.13
N MET A 346 -18.42 10.76 0.25
CA MET A 346 -17.96 10.72 1.65
C MET A 346 -18.91 11.46 2.60
N SER A 347 -19.46 12.60 2.16
CA SER A 347 -20.43 13.39 2.95
C SER A 347 -21.71 12.61 3.28
N GLU A 348 -22.23 11.80 2.35
CA GLU A 348 -23.42 10.97 2.58
C GLU A 348 -23.13 9.84 3.57
N ILE A 349 -21.94 9.23 3.46
CA ILE A 349 -21.48 8.18 4.37
C ILE A 349 -21.37 8.72 5.80
N LEU A 350 -20.70 9.88 5.96
CA LEU A 350 -20.53 10.52 7.27
C LEU A 350 -21.82 11.16 7.81
N GLY A 351 -22.88 11.25 7.01
CA GLY A 351 -24.22 11.58 7.49
C GLY A 351 -24.93 10.39 8.15
N SER A 352 -24.44 9.17 7.92
CA SER A 352 -25.06 7.92 8.41
C SER A 352 -24.33 7.29 9.61
N VAL A 353 -23.17 7.84 10.00
CA VAL A 353 -22.36 7.34 11.12
C VAL A 353 -21.91 8.52 11.97
N ASN A 354 -22.10 8.41 13.29
CA ASN A 354 -21.58 9.37 14.24
C ASN A 354 -20.06 9.24 14.34
N VAL A 355 -19.35 10.33 14.04
CA VAL A 355 -17.89 10.44 14.16
C VAL A 355 -17.55 11.79 14.77
N LEU A 356 -16.40 11.85 15.45
CA LEU A 356 -15.86 13.11 16.00
C LEU A 356 -15.66 14.15 14.89
N ASP A 357 -15.78 15.42 15.23
CA ASP A 357 -15.64 16.54 14.28
C ASP A 357 -14.26 16.54 13.62
N GLU A 358 -13.22 16.19 14.36
CA GLU A 358 -11.85 16.11 13.84
C GLU A 358 -11.68 14.99 12.81
N VAL A 359 -12.42 13.87 12.96
CA VAL A 359 -12.47 12.79 11.97
C VAL A 359 -13.20 13.27 10.71
N ARG A 360 -14.33 13.95 10.89
CA ARG A 360 -15.15 14.49 9.80
C ARG A 360 -14.36 15.50 8.96
N ASP A 361 -13.71 16.45 9.63
CA ASP A 361 -12.90 17.51 9.00
C ASP A 361 -11.70 16.94 8.24
N ALA A 362 -11.00 15.95 8.81
CA ALA A 362 -9.90 15.29 8.13
C ALA A 362 -10.36 14.55 6.86
N LEU A 363 -11.47 13.82 6.94
CA LEU A 363 -12.01 13.02 5.83
C LEU A 363 -12.63 13.86 4.70
N LEU A 364 -13.28 14.98 5.02
CA LEU A 364 -13.94 15.83 4.02
C LEU A 364 -13.05 16.94 3.47
N HIS A 365 -12.23 17.55 4.32
CA HIS A 365 -11.55 18.80 4.02
C HIS A 365 -10.03 18.72 4.11
N ARG A 366 -9.48 17.59 4.61
CA ARG A 366 -8.03 17.43 4.86
C ARG A 366 -7.48 18.53 5.79
N THR A 367 -8.29 18.99 6.73
CA THR A 367 -7.94 20.03 7.70
C THR A 367 -7.61 19.44 9.08
N GLY A 368 -6.99 20.26 9.93
CA GLY A 368 -6.53 19.84 11.26
C GLY A 368 -5.32 18.91 11.22
N GLN A 369 -4.88 18.45 12.40
CA GLN A 369 -3.69 17.59 12.51
C GLN A 369 -3.86 16.26 11.77
N TYR A 370 -5.04 15.64 11.86
CA TYR A 370 -5.33 14.37 11.21
C TYR A 370 -5.47 14.53 9.69
N GLY A 371 -6.03 15.65 9.21
CA GLY A 371 -6.11 15.96 7.79
C GLY A 371 -4.75 16.23 7.17
N ALA A 372 -3.85 16.95 7.88
CA ALA A 372 -2.48 17.16 7.44
C ALA A 372 -1.68 15.85 7.37
N ALA A 373 -1.80 14.98 8.40
CA ALA A 373 -1.18 13.67 8.40
C ALA A 373 -1.72 12.76 7.27
N LEU A 374 -3.04 12.77 7.04
CA LEU A 374 -3.67 12.02 5.95
C LEU A 374 -3.15 12.51 4.59
N LYS A 375 -3.09 13.83 4.38
CA LYS A 375 -2.58 14.42 3.14
C LYS A 375 -1.11 14.08 2.90
N LEU A 376 -0.27 14.13 3.94
CA LEU A 376 1.14 13.73 3.85
C LEU A 376 1.26 12.29 3.34
N ILE A 377 0.51 11.36 3.92
CA ILE A 377 0.55 9.94 3.53
C ILE A 377 0.04 9.74 2.10
N GLU A 378 -1.04 10.42 1.71
CA GLU A 378 -1.58 10.36 0.33
C GLU A 378 -0.56 10.86 -0.72
N MET A 379 0.23 11.89 -0.39
CA MET A 379 1.30 12.40 -1.26
C MET A 379 2.45 11.39 -1.39
N VAL A 380 2.87 10.80 -0.28
CA VAL A 380 3.93 9.77 -0.27
C VAL A 380 3.51 8.52 -1.03
N GLU A 381 2.28 8.02 -0.84
CA GLU A 381 1.76 6.88 -1.59
C GLU A 381 1.81 7.11 -3.11
N ARG A 382 1.56 8.34 -3.55
CA ARG A 382 1.61 8.74 -4.96
C ARG A 382 3.01 9.10 -5.46
N ALA A 383 4.04 8.88 -4.64
CA ALA A 383 5.43 9.24 -4.92
C ALA A 383 5.58 10.71 -5.36
N GLN A 384 4.77 11.61 -4.79
CA GLN A 384 4.82 13.05 -5.06
C GLN A 384 5.96 13.69 -4.30
N GLU A 385 6.74 14.53 -4.98
CA GLU A 385 7.77 15.37 -4.40
C GLU A 385 7.39 16.85 -4.49
N GLY A 386 8.13 17.69 -3.77
CA GLY A 386 8.05 19.14 -3.92
C GLY A 386 7.74 19.90 -2.63
N PRO A 387 7.60 21.24 -2.73
CA PRO A 387 7.57 22.13 -1.57
C PRO A 387 6.37 21.91 -0.66
N GLU A 388 5.25 21.39 -1.18
CA GLU A 388 4.08 21.07 -0.38
C GLU A 388 4.33 19.89 0.56
N LEU A 389 5.03 18.85 0.11
CA LEU A 389 5.41 17.71 0.94
C LEU A 389 6.36 18.15 2.05
N THR A 390 7.40 18.90 1.69
CA THR A 390 8.38 19.45 2.65
C THR A 390 7.69 20.37 3.67
N ALA A 391 6.73 21.19 3.23
CA ALA A 391 5.95 22.04 4.13
C ALA A 391 5.11 21.22 5.12
N LEU A 392 4.50 20.11 4.69
CA LEU A 392 3.74 19.22 5.58
C LEU A 392 4.66 18.50 6.58
N LEU A 393 5.81 17.98 6.14
CA LEU A 393 6.81 17.37 7.02
C LEU A 393 7.26 18.37 8.10
N HIS A 394 7.57 19.60 7.69
CA HIS A 394 7.96 20.67 8.62
C HIS A 394 6.82 21.07 9.58
N ALA A 395 5.59 21.22 9.08
CA ALA A 395 4.42 21.55 9.89
C ALA A 395 4.13 20.47 10.95
N LEU A 396 4.32 19.21 10.59
CA LEU A 396 4.16 18.06 11.49
C LEU A 396 5.42 17.79 12.34
N LYS A 397 6.52 18.52 12.12
CA LYS A 397 7.82 18.32 12.79
C LYS A 397 8.34 16.90 12.66
N LEU A 398 8.19 16.31 11.47
CA LEU A 398 8.52 14.93 11.18
C LEU A 398 9.73 14.86 10.24
N SER A 399 10.74 14.07 10.58
CA SER A 399 11.83 13.78 9.65
C SER A 399 11.43 12.67 8.65
N PRO A 400 12.03 12.64 7.45
CA PRO A 400 11.78 11.58 6.47
C PRO A 400 12.08 10.17 7.02
N ALA A 401 13.15 10.04 7.82
CA ALA A 401 13.49 8.78 8.48
C ALA A 401 12.42 8.34 9.47
N GLU A 402 11.77 9.29 10.15
CA GLU A 402 10.71 9.00 11.10
C GLU A 402 9.42 8.54 10.41
N LEU A 403 9.07 9.19 9.31
CA LEU A 403 7.96 8.76 8.47
C LEU A 403 8.21 7.35 7.93
N TYR A 404 9.41 7.13 7.40
CA TYR A 404 9.83 5.85 6.86
C TYR A 404 9.75 4.72 7.89
N ALA A 405 10.23 4.95 9.11
CA ALA A 405 10.12 3.97 10.19
C ALA A 405 8.65 3.63 10.54
N CYS A 406 7.75 4.62 10.51
CA CYS A 406 6.32 4.38 10.72
C CYS A 406 5.69 3.57 9.58
N GLN A 407 6.09 3.82 8.32
CA GLN A 407 5.62 3.07 7.17
C GLN A 407 6.08 1.60 7.21
N LEU A 408 7.35 1.36 7.54
CA LEU A 408 7.91 0.01 7.61
C LEU A 408 7.16 -0.83 8.67
N ALA A 409 7.01 -0.28 9.88
CA ALA A 409 6.25 -0.93 10.94
C ALA A 409 4.76 -1.14 10.58
N ALA A 410 4.18 -0.25 9.75
CA ALA A 410 2.83 -0.45 9.23
C ALA A 410 2.76 -1.58 8.19
N TYR A 411 3.76 -1.73 7.32
CA TYR A 411 3.82 -2.83 6.34
C TYR A 411 3.90 -4.18 7.05
N GLU A 412 4.83 -4.32 8.00
CA GLU A 412 4.99 -5.54 8.80
C GLU A 412 3.68 -5.93 9.51
N TRP A 413 3.03 -4.94 10.15
CA TRP A 413 1.76 -5.18 10.86
C TRP A 413 0.65 -5.68 9.92
N VAL A 414 0.54 -5.12 8.71
CA VAL A 414 -0.46 -5.54 7.73
C VAL A 414 -0.19 -6.95 7.22
N ASP A 415 1.08 -7.30 6.99
CA ASP A 415 1.47 -8.64 6.56
C ASP A 415 1.18 -9.70 7.63
N GLU A 416 1.53 -9.42 8.90
CA GLU A 416 1.19 -10.30 10.03
C GLU A 416 -0.33 -10.49 10.18
N TYR A 417 -1.09 -9.40 10.08
CA TYR A 417 -2.54 -9.43 10.20
C TYR A 417 -3.20 -10.27 9.10
N ARG A 418 -2.70 -10.17 7.87
CA ARG A 418 -3.17 -10.96 6.73
C ARG A 418 -2.92 -12.44 6.96
N VAL A 419 -1.73 -12.83 7.42
CA VAL A 419 -1.39 -14.22 7.74
C VAL A 419 -2.30 -14.76 8.86
N ALA A 420 -2.45 -14.00 9.95
CA ALA A 420 -3.24 -14.40 11.11
C ALA A 420 -4.72 -14.67 10.82
N ILE A 421 -5.28 -14.03 9.80
CA ILE A 421 -6.71 -14.17 9.43
C ILE A 421 -6.91 -15.13 8.25
N ALA A 422 -5.90 -15.30 7.39
CA ALA A 422 -5.95 -16.26 6.30
C ALA A 422 -5.82 -17.71 6.78
N GLU A 423 -5.16 -17.96 7.92
CA GLU A 423 -5.03 -19.33 8.44
C GLU A 423 -6.36 -19.86 9.00
N PRO A 424 -6.88 -20.99 8.48
CA PRO A 424 -8.00 -21.65 9.11
C PRO A 424 -7.56 -22.18 10.48
N VAL A 425 -8.38 -21.92 11.51
CA VAL A 425 -8.23 -22.54 12.84
C VAL A 425 -8.05 -24.05 12.63
N LYS A 426 -6.82 -24.55 12.83
CA LYS A 426 -6.54 -25.99 12.79
C LYS A 426 -7.50 -26.65 13.79
N ARG A 427 -8.32 -27.56 13.28
CA ARG A 427 -9.40 -28.22 14.03
C ARG A 427 -8.88 -29.04 15.18
#